data_AF-A0A6C1KJL8-F1
#
_entry.id   AF-A0A6C1KJL8-F1
#
_cell.length_a   1.000
_cell.length_b   1.000
_cell.length_c   1.000
_cell.angle_alpha   90.00
_cell.angle_beta   90.00
_cell.angle_gamma   90.00
#
_symmetry.space_group_name_H-M   'P 1'
#
loop_
_entity.id
_entity.type
_entity.pdbx_description
1 polymer ?
#
loop_
_entity_poly.entity_id
_entity_poly.type
_entity_poly.pdbx_seq_one_letter_code
_entity_poly.pdbx_strand_id
1 'polypeptide(L)'
;MRERTATRRSLLKASGALGTVAALAVPVAILPKAEAGEHPDAELLRLGAEFEREHVTLASLKNEEDRLNSVFEAEKERRGTRGWDALTALHEEVGAKEAVSQASDQFDKLDAITSVIRSIPARTIAGLAVKVRATAYDCHFSLSFDLPPDQIDWQEGCFLQLVREVERMAKVAAHV
;
A
#
# COMPACT_ATOMS: atom_id res chain seq x y z
N MET A 1 -34.75 -1.41 33.15
CA MET A 1 -34.54 -0.47 32.03
C MET A 1 -33.07 -0.57 31.63
N ARG A 2 -32.76 -1.30 30.56
CA ARG A 2 -31.42 -1.43 29.98
C ARG A 2 -31.59 -1.35 28.47
N GLU A 3 -31.17 -0.23 27.91
CA GLU A 3 -31.15 0.00 26.46
C GLU A 3 -30.21 -1.00 25.81
N ARG A 4 -30.74 -1.79 24.87
CA ARG A 4 -29.93 -2.62 23.98
C ARG A 4 -29.46 -1.73 22.84
N THR A 5 -28.20 -1.31 22.90
CA THR A 5 -27.51 -0.63 21.81
C THR A 5 -27.48 -1.56 20.61
N ALA A 6 -28.28 -1.27 19.59
CA ALA A 6 -28.26 -1.96 18.31
C ALA A 6 -26.91 -1.68 17.62
N THR A 7 -25.99 -2.62 17.70
CA THR A 7 -24.68 -2.53 17.06
C THR A 7 -24.85 -2.48 15.55
N ARG A 8 -24.11 -1.57 14.90
CA ARG A 8 -24.06 -1.24 13.44
C ARG A 8 -23.84 -2.42 12.46
N ARG A 9 -23.84 -3.66 12.94
CA ARG A 9 -23.57 -4.91 12.21
C ARG A 9 -24.80 -5.50 11.49
N SER A 10 -26.01 -5.00 11.77
CA SER A 10 -27.25 -5.48 11.14
C SER A 10 -27.61 -4.78 9.82
N LEU A 11 -26.96 -3.66 9.48
CA LEU A 11 -27.25 -2.92 8.23
C LEU A 11 -26.50 -3.43 6.99
N LEU A 12 -25.44 -4.23 7.16
CA LEU A 12 -24.64 -4.75 6.03
C LEU A 12 -25.03 -6.16 5.56
N LYS A 13 -26.06 -6.79 6.16
CA LYS A 13 -26.55 -8.12 5.75
C LYS A 13 -27.85 -8.11 4.94
N ALA A 14 -28.36 -6.94 4.55
CA ALA A 14 -29.66 -6.80 3.88
C ALA A 14 -29.58 -6.40 2.40
N SER A 15 -28.52 -6.76 1.67
CA SER A 15 -28.45 -6.49 0.21
C SER A 15 -27.97 -7.68 -0.63
N GLY A 16 -27.89 -8.87 -0.03
CA GLY A 16 -27.54 -10.10 -0.73
C GLY A 16 -28.76 -10.91 -1.16
N ALA A 17 -29.60 -10.38 -2.04
CA ALA A 17 -30.55 -11.16 -2.85
C ALA A 17 -31.21 -10.27 -3.91
N LEU A 18 -31.26 -10.78 -5.15
CA LEU A 18 -31.86 -10.29 -6.41
C LEU A 18 -30.75 -9.96 -7.42
N GLY A 19 -30.60 -10.61 -8.56
CA GLY A 19 -31.43 -11.63 -9.21
C GLY A 19 -30.74 -12.05 -10.51
N THR A 20 -31.13 -13.22 -11.00
CA THR A 20 -30.94 -13.78 -12.35
C THR A 20 -30.49 -12.80 -13.43
N VAL A 21 -29.37 -13.11 -14.08
CA VAL A 21 -28.89 -12.45 -15.31
C VAL A 21 -29.89 -12.74 -16.43
N ALA A 22 -30.79 -11.78 -16.70
CA ALA A 22 -31.47 -11.72 -17.99
C ALA A 22 -30.47 -11.14 -19.00
N ALA A 23 -30.08 -11.95 -19.99
CA ALA A 23 -29.27 -11.51 -21.12
C ALA A 23 -30.07 -10.50 -21.95
N LEU A 24 -29.92 -9.21 -21.66
CA LEU A 24 -30.36 -8.15 -22.54
C LEU A 24 -29.31 -7.99 -23.64
N ALA A 25 -29.73 -8.25 -24.89
CA ALA A 25 -28.97 -7.91 -26.07
C ALA A 25 -28.79 -6.38 -26.12
N VAL A 26 -27.64 -5.90 -25.67
CA VAL A 26 -27.24 -4.50 -25.79
C VAL A 26 -26.89 -4.26 -27.27
N PRO A 27 -27.50 -3.26 -27.94
CA PRO A 27 -27.05 -2.85 -29.26
C PRO A 27 -25.58 -2.46 -29.16
N VAL A 28 -24.73 -3.07 -29.97
CA VAL A 28 -23.34 -2.64 -30.14
C VAL A 28 -23.39 -1.24 -30.75
N ALA A 29 -23.44 -0.22 -29.89
CA ALA A 29 -23.13 1.13 -30.28
C ALA A 29 -21.69 1.12 -30.79
N ILE A 30 -21.52 1.35 -32.08
CA ILE A 30 -20.21 1.64 -32.67
C ILE A 30 -19.78 2.95 -32.03
N LEU A 31 -19.00 2.83 -30.94
CA LEU A 31 -18.32 3.97 -30.34
C LEU A 31 -17.43 4.58 -31.42
N PRO A 32 -17.47 5.91 -31.63
CA PRO A 32 -16.51 6.56 -32.50
C PRO A 32 -15.12 6.15 -32.02
N LYS A 33 -14.28 5.76 -32.98
CA LYS A 33 -12.88 5.39 -32.79
C LYS A 33 -12.25 6.48 -31.92
N ALA A 34 -12.14 6.21 -30.62
CA ALA A 34 -11.47 7.11 -29.70
C ALA A 34 -10.08 7.29 -30.29
N GLU A 35 -9.74 8.53 -30.65
CA GLU A 35 -8.35 8.90 -30.79
C GLU A 35 -7.65 8.34 -29.55
N ALA A 36 -6.55 7.63 -29.75
CA ALA A 36 -5.77 7.07 -28.67
C ALA A 36 -5.11 8.24 -27.91
N GLY A 37 -5.93 9.02 -27.20
CA GLY A 37 -5.51 10.01 -26.25
C GLY A 37 -4.81 9.26 -25.12
N GLU A 38 -3.70 9.83 -24.68
CA GLU A 38 -2.99 9.34 -23.50
C GLU A 38 -3.99 9.21 -22.34
N HIS A 39 -3.91 8.09 -21.62
CA HIS A 39 -4.78 7.85 -20.47
C HIS A 39 -4.64 9.03 -19.48
N PRO A 40 -5.73 9.61 -18.95
CA PRO A 40 -5.67 10.81 -18.12
C PRO A 40 -4.86 10.64 -16.82
N ASP A 41 -4.60 9.39 -16.41
CA ASP A 41 -3.73 9.00 -15.29
C ASP A 41 -2.50 8.17 -15.74
N ALA A 42 -2.04 8.30 -16.99
CA ALA A 42 -0.94 7.46 -17.52
C ALA A 42 0.30 7.47 -16.61
N GLU A 43 0.69 8.63 -16.09
CA GLU A 43 1.84 8.76 -15.19
C GLU A 43 1.59 8.11 -13.82
N LEU A 44 0.38 8.26 -13.25
CA LEU A 44 0.02 7.57 -12.01
C LEU A 44 0.07 6.05 -12.19
N LEU A 45 -0.40 5.53 -13.32
CA LEU A 45 -0.35 4.09 -13.61
C LEU A 45 1.10 3.60 -13.77
N ARG A 46 1.94 4.37 -14.47
CA ARG A 46 3.37 4.07 -14.62
C ARG A 46 4.07 4.02 -13.26
N LEU A 47 3.88 5.04 -12.43
CA LEU A 47 4.43 5.10 -11.07
C LEU A 47 3.87 4.01 -10.16
N GLY A 48 2.60 3.65 -10.32
CA GLY A 48 1.98 2.54 -9.59
C GLY A 48 2.64 1.20 -9.90
N ALA A 49 2.97 0.94 -11.17
CA ALA A 49 3.70 -0.26 -11.56
C ALA A 49 5.16 -0.24 -11.06
N GLU A 50 5.78 0.94 -11.01
CA GLU A 50 7.12 1.12 -10.43
C GLU A 50 7.12 0.85 -8.92
N PHE A 51 6.19 1.46 -8.19
CA PHE A 51 5.96 1.22 -6.77
C PHE A 51 5.81 -0.28 -6.45
N GLU A 52 5.01 -1.03 -7.22
CA GLU A 52 4.84 -2.47 -7.01
C GLU A 52 6.16 -3.25 -7.15
N ARG A 53 6.98 -2.92 -8.15
CA ARG A 53 8.29 -3.59 -8.35
C ARG A 53 9.25 -3.28 -7.21
N GLU A 54 9.33 -2.02 -6.81
CA GLU A 54 10.20 -1.60 -5.71
C GLU A 54 9.72 -2.19 -4.37
N HIS A 55 8.41 -2.36 -4.18
CA HIS A 55 7.84 -2.99 -2.99
C HIS A 55 8.19 -4.49 -2.90
N VAL A 56 8.13 -5.22 -4.03
CA VAL A 56 8.59 -6.63 -4.08
C VAL A 56 10.09 -6.74 -3.75
N THR A 57 10.88 -5.78 -4.23
CA THR A 57 12.31 -5.70 -3.94
C THR A 57 12.55 -5.47 -2.45
N LEU A 58 11.85 -4.50 -1.85
CA LEU A 58 11.93 -4.24 -0.41
C LEU A 58 11.55 -5.47 0.42
N ALA A 59 10.47 -6.16 0.07
CA ALA A 59 10.04 -7.36 0.78
C ALA A 59 11.13 -8.46 0.76
N SER A 60 11.84 -8.60 -0.36
CA SER A 60 12.94 -9.57 -0.49
C SER A 60 14.13 -9.17 0.38
N LEU A 61 14.49 -7.88 0.40
CA LEU A 61 15.56 -7.35 1.26
C LEU A 61 15.21 -7.50 2.74
N LYS A 62 13.95 -7.29 3.13
CA LYS A 62 13.48 -7.48 4.49
C LYS A 62 13.57 -8.93 4.96
N ASN A 63 13.19 -9.88 4.12
CA ASN A 63 13.35 -11.30 4.44
C ASN A 63 14.83 -11.66 4.66
N GLU A 64 15.74 -11.08 3.88
CA GLU A 64 17.18 -11.30 4.05
C GLU A 64 17.74 -10.61 5.30
N GLU A 65 17.30 -9.39 5.59
CA GLU A 65 17.61 -8.67 6.84
C GLU A 65 17.18 -9.51 8.06
N ASP A 66 15.94 -10.03 8.08
CA ASP A 66 15.43 -10.88 9.16
C ASP A 66 16.23 -12.18 9.32
N ARG A 67 16.60 -12.81 8.19
CA ARG A 67 17.45 -13.99 8.17
C ARG A 67 18.81 -13.70 8.79
N LEU A 68 19.46 -12.60 8.39
CA LEU A 68 20.79 -12.22 8.88
C LEU A 68 20.76 -11.74 10.33
N ASN A 69 19.69 -11.07 10.76
CA ASN A 69 19.47 -10.74 12.16
C ASN A 69 19.33 -12.01 13.02
N SER A 70 18.67 -13.05 12.50
CA SER A 70 18.60 -14.34 13.19
C SER A 70 19.99 -15.01 13.31
N VAL A 71 20.82 -14.92 12.28
CA VAL A 71 22.23 -15.39 12.32
C VAL A 71 23.05 -14.57 13.30
N PHE A 72 22.91 -13.25 13.29
CA PHE A 72 23.57 -12.33 14.22
C PHE A 72 23.27 -12.70 15.67
N GLU A 73 22.00 -12.87 16.03
CA GLU A 73 21.61 -13.22 17.41
C GLU A 73 22.14 -14.61 17.82
N ALA A 74 22.11 -15.60 16.91
CA ALA A 74 22.68 -16.91 17.16
C ALA A 74 24.20 -16.87 17.40
N GLU A 75 24.94 -16.12 16.58
CA GLU A 75 26.39 -15.98 16.70
C GLU A 75 26.80 -15.15 17.92
N LYS A 76 26.04 -14.10 18.24
CA LYS A 76 26.22 -13.28 19.44
C LYS A 76 26.11 -14.12 20.70
N GLU A 77 25.12 -15.02 20.76
CA GLU A 77 24.96 -15.94 21.88
C GLU A 77 26.06 -16.99 21.90
N ARG A 78 26.35 -17.65 20.77
CA ARG A 78 27.39 -18.69 20.65
C ARG A 78 28.77 -18.19 21.10
N ARG A 79 29.12 -16.95 20.76
CA ARG A 79 30.42 -16.34 21.08
C ARG A 79 30.43 -15.63 22.44
N GLY A 80 29.27 -15.45 23.07
CA GLY A 80 29.15 -14.62 24.27
C GLY A 80 29.56 -13.16 24.01
N THR A 81 29.36 -12.66 22.79
CA THR A 81 29.78 -11.31 22.39
C THR A 81 29.04 -10.26 23.22
N ARG A 82 29.77 -9.31 23.80
CA ARG A 82 29.23 -8.20 24.61
C ARG A 82 29.99 -6.91 24.28
N GLY A 83 29.36 -5.77 24.56
CA GLY A 83 29.91 -4.44 24.27
C GLY A 83 29.62 -3.98 22.85
N TRP A 84 29.46 -2.68 22.68
CA TRP A 84 29.00 -2.07 21.44
C TRP A 84 29.90 -2.40 20.24
N ASP A 85 31.20 -2.14 20.35
CA ASP A 85 32.16 -2.32 19.24
C ASP A 85 32.21 -3.77 18.75
N ALA A 86 32.17 -4.74 19.66
CA ALA A 86 32.19 -6.17 19.32
C ALA A 86 30.86 -6.61 18.67
N LEU A 87 29.73 -6.05 19.08
CA LEU A 87 28.44 -6.29 18.44
C LEU A 87 28.39 -5.67 17.04
N THR A 88 28.91 -4.45 16.86
CA THR A 88 29.01 -3.82 15.54
C THR A 88 29.89 -4.62 14.60
N ALA A 89 31.07 -5.06 15.06
CA ALA A 89 31.96 -5.90 14.26
C ALA A 89 31.31 -7.23 13.87
N LEU A 90 30.56 -7.86 14.79
CA LEU A 90 29.81 -9.07 14.49
C LEU A 90 28.69 -8.81 13.47
N HIS A 91 27.98 -7.69 13.60
CA HIS A 91 26.91 -7.29 12.68
C HIS A 91 27.44 -7.03 11.25
N GLU A 92 28.67 -6.52 11.14
CA GLU A 92 29.41 -6.41 9.88
C GLU A 92 29.86 -7.78 9.36
N GLU A 93 30.45 -8.61 10.22
CA GLU A 93 30.96 -9.95 9.87
C GLU A 93 29.86 -10.85 9.28
N VAL A 94 28.67 -10.85 9.88
CA VAL A 94 27.54 -11.66 9.39
C VAL A 94 26.80 -11.00 8.22
N GLY A 95 27.18 -9.79 7.81
CA GLY A 95 26.56 -9.06 6.70
C GLY A 95 25.24 -8.36 7.05
N ALA A 96 24.76 -8.43 8.30
CA ALA A 96 23.52 -7.79 8.72
C ALA A 96 23.56 -6.27 8.55
N LYS A 97 24.75 -5.63 8.70
CA LYS A 97 24.89 -4.17 8.51
C LYS A 97 24.56 -3.76 7.08
N GLU A 98 25.09 -4.50 6.12
CA GLU A 98 24.88 -4.23 4.69
C GLU A 98 23.41 -4.46 4.33
N ALA A 99 22.79 -5.54 4.82
CA ALA A 99 21.38 -5.83 4.57
C ALA A 99 20.44 -4.74 5.10
N VAL A 100 20.70 -4.22 6.31
CA VAL A 100 19.96 -3.07 6.87
C VAL A 100 20.15 -1.83 5.99
N SER A 101 21.38 -1.55 5.53
CA SER A 101 21.64 -0.42 4.64
C SER A 101 20.88 -0.54 3.33
N GLN A 102 20.90 -1.71 2.69
CA GLN A 102 20.19 -1.96 1.43
C GLN A 102 18.67 -1.83 1.58
N ALA A 103 18.11 -2.35 2.68
CA ALA A 103 16.69 -2.19 2.97
C ALA A 103 16.34 -0.70 3.19
N SER A 104 17.19 0.05 3.91
CA SER A 104 17.03 1.49 4.12
C SER A 104 17.05 2.28 2.81
N ASP A 105 18.04 2.05 1.94
CA ASP A 105 18.13 2.70 0.64
C ASP A 105 16.90 2.39 -0.23
N GLN A 106 16.34 1.19 -0.08
CA GLN A 106 15.14 0.78 -0.80
C GLN A 106 13.86 1.44 -0.24
N PHE A 107 13.79 1.69 1.07
CA PHE A 107 12.74 2.52 1.65
C PHE A 107 12.77 3.94 1.08
N ASP A 108 13.94 4.57 1.02
CA ASP A 108 14.08 5.94 0.50
C ASP A 108 13.56 6.07 -0.94
N LYS A 109 13.79 5.04 -1.78
CA LYS A 109 13.24 4.99 -3.15
C LYS A 109 11.72 4.90 -3.16
N LEU A 110 11.14 4.02 -2.33
CA LEU A 110 9.69 3.89 -2.23
C LEU A 110 9.05 5.18 -1.71
N ASP A 111 9.64 5.82 -0.70
CA ASP A 111 9.18 7.10 -0.16
C ASP A 111 9.20 8.20 -1.22
N ALA A 112 10.24 8.25 -2.05
CA ALA A 112 10.30 9.17 -3.17
C ALA A 112 9.17 8.91 -4.19
N ILE A 113 8.92 7.65 -4.55
CA ILE A 113 7.85 7.29 -5.49
C ILE A 113 6.46 7.61 -4.92
N THR A 114 6.18 7.23 -3.66
CA THR A 114 4.88 7.47 -3.04
C THR A 114 4.62 8.96 -2.85
N SER A 115 5.66 9.75 -2.56
CA SER A 115 5.60 11.22 -2.55
C SER A 115 5.11 11.80 -3.88
N VAL A 116 5.67 11.34 -4.99
CA VAL A 116 5.23 11.77 -6.33
C VAL A 116 3.79 11.32 -6.61
N ILE A 117 3.43 10.07 -6.32
CA ILE A 117 2.06 9.55 -6.48
C ILE A 117 1.04 10.42 -5.72
N ARG A 118 1.35 10.83 -4.49
CA ARG A 118 0.46 11.70 -3.69
C ARG A 118 0.25 13.06 -4.34
N SER A 119 1.30 13.63 -4.93
CA SER A 119 1.26 14.96 -5.56
C SER A 119 0.41 15.03 -6.84
N ILE A 120 0.25 13.91 -7.56
CA ILE A 120 -0.48 13.89 -8.83
C ILE A 120 -1.99 13.67 -8.57
N PRO A 121 -2.89 14.51 -9.11
CA PRO A 121 -4.33 14.31 -8.96
C PRO A 121 -4.82 13.12 -9.79
N ALA A 122 -5.57 12.21 -9.19
CA ALA A 122 -6.25 11.11 -9.87
C ALA A 122 -7.48 11.61 -10.64
N ARG A 123 -7.57 11.29 -11.93
CA ARG A 123 -8.70 11.64 -12.79
C ARG A 123 -9.66 10.47 -13.01
N THR A 124 -9.22 9.26 -12.68
CA THR A 124 -9.97 8.00 -12.86
C THR A 124 -9.91 7.15 -11.59
N ILE A 125 -10.77 6.14 -11.53
CA ILE A 125 -10.74 5.13 -10.46
C ILE A 125 -9.42 4.35 -10.45
N ALA A 126 -8.81 4.12 -11.62
CA ALA A 126 -7.53 3.43 -11.70
C ALA A 126 -6.40 4.28 -11.08
N GLY A 127 -6.36 5.58 -11.34
CA GLY A 127 -5.45 6.51 -10.66
C GLY A 127 -5.69 6.57 -9.15
N LEU A 128 -6.96 6.57 -8.72
CA LEU A 128 -7.31 6.55 -7.30
C LEU A 128 -6.80 5.26 -6.61
N ALA A 129 -6.92 4.11 -7.27
CA ALA A 129 -6.42 2.84 -6.74
C ALA A 129 -4.89 2.86 -6.52
N VAL A 130 -4.12 3.51 -7.40
CA VAL A 130 -2.68 3.73 -7.18
C VAL A 130 -2.44 4.55 -5.91
N LYS A 131 -3.16 5.66 -5.73
CA LYS A 131 -3.02 6.53 -4.55
C LYS A 131 -3.41 5.81 -3.26
N VAL A 132 -4.44 4.97 -3.27
CA VAL A 132 -4.84 4.15 -2.12
C VAL A 132 -3.70 3.20 -1.70
N ARG A 133 -3.04 2.54 -2.66
CA ARG A 133 -1.93 1.63 -2.37
C ARG A 133 -0.71 2.34 -1.80
N ALA A 134 -0.35 3.49 -2.35
CA ALA A 134 0.72 4.33 -1.79
C ALA A 134 0.38 4.81 -0.37
N THR A 135 -0.87 5.22 -0.14
CA THR A 135 -1.36 5.64 1.21
C THR A 135 -1.31 4.47 2.20
N ALA A 136 -1.67 3.25 1.77
CA ALA A 136 -1.61 2.08 2.62
C ALA A 136 -0.17 1.79 3.08
N TYR A 137 0.79 1.89 2.16
CA TYR A 137 2.22 1.76 2.47
C TYR A 137 2.69 2.78 3.52
N ASP A 138 2.32 4.05 3.38
CA ASP A 138 2.71 5.10 4.33
C ASP A 138 2.17 4.85 5.75
N CYS A 139 1.02 4.18 5.86
CA CYS A 139 0.44 3.77 7.15
C CYS A 139 1.12 2.53 7.74
N HIS A 140 2.35 2.21 7.32
CA HIS A 140 3.11 1.04 7.75
C HIS A 140 2.34 -0.28 7.63
N PHE A 141 1.48 -0.41 6.62
CA PHE A 141 1.21 -1.75 6.13
C PHE A 141 2.54 -2.27 5.58
N SER A 142 3.19 -3.18 6.31
CA SER A 142 3.58 -4.40 5.61
C SER A 142 2.31 -4.82 4.87
N LEU A 143 2.30 -4.90 3.53
CA LEU A 143 1.10 -5.30 2.77
C LEU A 143 0.63 -6.74 3.07
N SER A 144 0.87 -7.26 4.27
CA SER A 144 0.08 -8.32 4.90
C SER A 144 -1.33 -7.81 5.09
N PHE A 145 -2.20 -8.20 4.16
CA PHE A 145 -3.66 -8.10 4.28
C PHE A 145 -4.24 -8.96 5.42
N ASP A 146 -3.37 -9.58 6.23
CA ASP A 146 -3.74 -10.54 7.28
C ASP A 146 -4.06 -9.87 8.63
N LEU A 147 -3.74 -8.58 8.82
CA LEU A 147 -4.10 -7.85 10.02
C LEU A 147 -5.55 -7.34 9.96
N PRO A 148 -6.34 -7.49 11.05
CA PRO A 148 -7.67 -6.90 11.14
C PRO A 148 -7.61 -5.37 10.99
N PRO A 149 -8.53 -4.74 10.22
CA PRO A 149 -8.53 -3.29 9.96
C PRO A 149 -8.53 -2.37 11.19
N ASP A 150 -9.00 -2.86 12.34
CA ASP A 150 -9.09 -2.15 13.61
C ASP A 150 -7.80 -2.20 14.45
N GLN A 151 -6.82 -2.99 14.04
CA GLN A 151 -5.51 -3.09 14.70
C GLN A 151 -4.41 -2.30 13.97
N ILE A 152 -4.82 -1.46 13.02
CA ILE A 152 -3.94 -0.73 12.13
C ILE A 152 -3.83 0.70 12.62
N ASP A 153 -2.60 1.15 12.88
CA ASP A 153 -2.34 2.53 13.27
C ASP A 153 -2.28 3.39 12.00
N TRP A 154 -3.33 4.16 11.78
CA TRP A 154 -3.44 5.02 10.61
C TRP A 154 -2.72 6.33 10.89
N GLN A 155 -1.68 6.64 10.11
CA GLN A 155 -1.14 7.99 10.15
C GLN A 155 -2.21 8.97 9.64
N GLU A 156 -2.80 9.76 10.54
CA GLU A 156 -3.96 10.62 10.29
C GLU A 156 -3.78 11.50 9.05
N GLY A 157 -2.56 12.00 8.82
CA GLY A 157 -2.23 12.86 7.69
C GLY A 157 -2.42 12.19 6.31
N CYS A 158 -1.99 10.94 6.16
CA CYS A 158 -2.09 10.20 4.90
C CYS A 158 -3.55 9.87 4.58
N PHE A 159 -4.31 9.44 5.58
CA PHE A 159 -5.74 9.17 5.44
C PHE A 159 -6.53 10.43 5.05
N LEU A 160 -6.26 11.58 5.70
CA LEU A 160 -6.92 12.85 5.37
C LEU A 160 -6.64 13.31 3.94
N GLN A 161 -5.42 13.10 3.42
CA GLN A 161 -5.10 13.42 2.03
C GLN A 161 -5.89 12.56 1.05
N LEU A 162 -6.03 11.26 1.32
CA LEU A 162 -6.84 10.36 0.51
C LEU A 162 -8.33 10.77 0.51
N VAL A 163 -8.89 11.10 1.67
CA VAL A 163 -10.28 11.58 1.78
C VAL A 163 -10.49 12.83 0.94
N ARG A 164 -9.60 13.82 1.03
CA ARG A 164 -9.67 15.06 0.22
C ARG A 164 -9.65 14.78 -1.28
N GLU A 165 -8.88 13.78 -1.71
CA GLU A 165 -8.80 13.39 -3.11
C GLU A 165 -10.11 12.75 -3.59
N VAL A 166 -10.70 11.87 -2.79
CA VAL A 166 -12.02 11.29 -3.07
C VAL A 166 -13.09 12.37 -3.17
N GLU A 167 -13.11 13.32 -2.23
CA GLU A 167 -14.03 14.46 -2.26
C GLU A 167 -13.85 15.31 -3.52
N ARG A 168 -12.60 15.55 -3.93
CA ARG A 168 -12.29 16.30 -5.16
C ARG A 168 -12.85 15.59 -6.38
N MET A 169 -12.62 14.28 -6.50
CA MET A 169 -13.15 13.48 -7.62
C MET A 169 -14.68 13.47 -7.65
N ALA A 170 -15.33 13.33 -6.49
CA ALA A 170 -16.78 13.36 -6.38
C ALA A 170 -17.37 14.72 -6.81
N LYS A 171 -16.73 15.83 -6.41
CA LYS A 171 -17.13 17.19 -6.86
C LYS A 171 -17.01 17.34 -8.37
N VAL A 172 -15.92 16.88 -8.98
CA VAL A 172 -15.75 16.93 -10.44
C VAL A 172 -16.85 16.13 -11.14
N ALA A 173 -17.13 14.91 -10.67
CA ALA A 173 -18.18 14.07 -11.25
C ALA A 173 -19.60 14.66 -11.14
N ALA A 174 -19.88 15.46 -10.10
CA ALA A 174 -21.18 16.10 -9.91
C ALA A 174 -21.41 17.35 -10.80
N HIS A 175 -20.37 17.86 -11.47
CA HIS A 175 -20.43 19.04 -12.34
C HIS A 175 -20.24 18.68 -13.84
N VAL A 176 -20.21 17.38 -14.15
CA VAL A 176 -20.24 16.82 -15.51
C VAL A 176 -21.65 16.29 -15.78
#